data_AF-A0A182T2L0-F1
#
_entry.id   AF-A0A182T2L0-F1
#
_cell.length_a   1.000
_cell.length_b   1.000
_cell.length_c   1.000
_cell.angle_alpha   90.00
_cell.angle_beta   90.00
_cell.angle_gamma   90.00
#
_symmetry.space_group_name_H-M   'P 1'
#
loop_
_entity.id
_entity.type
_entity.pdbx_description
1 polymer ?
#
loop_
_entity_poly.entity_id
_entity_poly.type
_entity_poly.pdbx_seq_one_letter_code
_entity_poly.pdbx_strand_id
1 'polypeptide(L)'
;MILRHASVLVSFMLCLEPIFCSICLYHGFHEKFFTDLNYIIDDFDSDIWYVVAFQQPNLPYRTLYHVPQDIASNRNCYSYTLRTRVGVILMELVCRDAQAAYDTFDIFTRPNGMYIVGSKGSQEVRDFRVVHVMQLTQTSVLLISCSAKMNTYGMLVLNREPPTAKDTHQVHKMIESKLPYPLYRWLNYTVTSVSVDGEARCSCINHFVKSLDYPHDKRKGFVLITLLAAAMLLGLVKVLKRFWLNK
;
A
#
# COMPACT_ATOMS: atom_id res chain seq x y z
N MET A 1 21.92 24.42 -13.94
CA MET A 1 21.61 23.59 -15.14
C MET A 1 22.61 22.47 -15.35
N ILE A 2 23.93 22.72 -15.26
CA ILE A 2 25.00 21.72 -15.45
C ILE A 2 24.95 20.57 -14.41
N LEU A 3 24.65 20.84 -13.13
CA LEU A 3 24.54 19.79 -12.10
C LEU A 3 23.41 18.77 -12.35
N ARG A 4 22.27 19.21 -12.90
CA ARG A 4 21.16 18.31 -13.29
C ARG A 4 21.55 17.38 -14.43
N HIS A 5 22.39 17.85 -15.35
CA HIS A 5 22.83 17.05 -16.49
C HIS A 5 23.89 16.03 -16.05
N ALA A 6 24.77 16.40 -15.11
CA ALA A 6 25.73 15.47 -14.52
C ALA A 6 25.05 14.37 -13.70
N SER A 7 24.02 14.67 -12.89
CA SER A 7 23.30 13.64 -12.13
C SER A 7 22.55 12.67 -13.04
N VAL A 8 21.94 13.17 -14.13
CA VAL A 8 21.29 12.32 -15.14
C VAL A 8 22.31 11.43 -15.84
N LEU A 9 23.49 11.94 -16.18
CA LEU A 9 24.57 11.18 -16.83
C LEU A 9 25.14 10.09 -15.91
N VAL A 10 25.28 10.36 -14.61
CA VAL A 10 25.75 9.36 -13.62
C VAL A 10 24.69 8.28 -13.40
N SER A 11 23.42 8.64 -13.28
CA SER A 11 22.32 7.67 -13.24
C SER A 11 22.24 6.85 -14.54
N PHE A 12 22.60 7.43 -15.69
CA PHE A 12 22.63 6.74 -16.98
C PHE A 12 23.84 5.80 -17.14
N MET A 13 25.02 6.21 -16.67
CA MET A 13 26.26 5.41 -16.68
C MET A 13 26.19 4.22 -15.73
N LEU A 14 25.53 4.36 -14.58
CA LEU A 14 25.23 3.24 -13.67
C LEU A 14 24.15 2.28 -14.23
N CYS A 15 23.51 2.64 -15.36
CA CYS A 15 22.35 1.97 -15.93
C CYS A 15 22.60 1.27 -17.28
N LEU A 16 23.87 1.16 -17.72
CA LEU A 16 24.23 0.41 -18.91
C LEU A 16 24.07 -1.12 -18.73
N GLU A 17 23.95 -1.59 -17.50
CA GLU A 17 23.51 -2.95 -17.19
C GLU A 17 22.06 -2.95 -16.67
N PRO A 18 21.15 -3.76 -17.24
CA PRO A 18 19.72 -3.80 -16.88
C PRO A 18 19.43 -4.28 -15.45
N ILE A 19 20.46 -4.59 -14.67
CA ILE A 19 20.36 -5.24 -13.36
C ILE A 19 20.25 -4.21 -12.20
N PHE A 20 20.66 -2.94 -12.41
CA PHE A 20 20.76 -1.94 -11.34
C PHE A 20 19.86 -0.70 -11.48
N CYS A 21 19.06 -0.61 -12.55
CA CYS A 21 18.14 0.53 -12.72
C CYS A 21 16.85 0.33 -11.94
N SER A 22 16.69 1.08 -10.87
CA SER A 22 15.44 1.16 -10.11
C SER A 22 14.78 2.52 -10.34
N ILE A 23 13.45 2.56 -10.46
CA ILE A 23 12.69 3.82 -10.48
C ILE A 23 13.06 4.74 -9.31
N CYS A 24 13.46 4.15 -8.18
CA CYS A 24 13.92 4.83 -6.97
C CYS A 24 15.18 5.71 -7.19
N LEU A 25 15.99 5.44 -8.21
CA LEU A 25 17.27 6.12 -8.47
C LEU A 25 17.16 7.27 -9.48
N TYR A 26 15.98 7.47 -10.07
CA TYR A 26 15.79 8.49 -11.10
C TYR A 26 15.49 9.86 -10.47
N HIS A 27 16.48 10.75 -10.44
CA HIS A 27 16.37 12.09 -9.83
C HIS A 27 15.26 12.98 -10.44
N GLY A 28 14.84 12.74 -11.68
CA GLY A 28 13.73 13.46 -12.33
C GLY A 28 12.33 12.99 -11.92
N PHE A 29 12.26 11.98 -11.05
CA PHE A 29 11.01 11.40 -10.55
C PHE A 29 10.20 12.39 -9.72
N HIS A 30 10.83 13.21 -8.87
CA HIS A 30 10.08 14.10 -7.98
C HIS A 30 9.37 15.27 -8.70
N GLU A 31 9.96 15.82 -9.76
CA GLU A 31 9.43 17.02 -10.43
C GLU A 31 8.16 16.76 -11.26
N LYS A 32 7.94 15.51 -11.70
CA LYS A 32 6.76 15.13 -12.50
C LYS A 32 5.60 14.56 -11.67
N PHE A 33 5.84 14.33 -10.37
CA PHE A 33 4.89 13.72 -9.44
C PHE A 33 4.37 14.74 -8.40
N PHE A 34 4.29 16.02 -8.79
CA PHE A 34 3.76 17.07 -7.94
C PHE A 34 2.30 17.35 -8.30
N THR A 35 1.42 16.40 -8.00
CA THR A 35 -0.04 16.63 -8.06
C THR A 35 -0.62 16.58 -6.66
N ASP A 36 -1.48 17.55 -6.33
CA ASP A 36 -2.18 17.57 -5.06
C ASP A 36 -3.32 16.53 -5.06
N LEU A 37 -3.10 15.41 -4.37
CA LEU A 37 -4.09 14.36 -4.20
C LEU A 37 -5.33 14.85 -3.45
N ASN A 38 -5.22 15.77 -2.49
CA ASN A 38 -6.39 16.31 -1.79
C ASN A 38 -7.29 17.05 -2.78
N TYR A 39 -6.70 17.89 -3.63
CA TYR A 39 -7.44 18.60 -4.68
C TYR A 39 -8.15 17.61 -5.61
N ILE A 40 -7.44 16.57 -6.06
CA ILE A 40 -8.05 15.55 -6.92
C ILE A 40 -9.22 14.91 -6.18
N ILE A 41 -9.06 14.47 -4.92
CA ILE A 41 -10.13 13.83 -4.14
C ILE A 41 -11.36 14.75 -4.02
N ASP A 42 -11.16 16.02 -3.65
CA ASP A 42 -12.25 16.95 -3.35
C ASP A 42 -13.01 17.43 -4.59
N ASP A 43 -12.40 17.43 -5.78
CA ASP A 43 -13.01 17.90 -7.05
C ASP A 43 -14.14 16.98 -7.57
N PHE A 44 -14.43 15.85 -6.92
CA PHE A 44 -15.44 14.89 -7.37
C PHE A 44 -16.29 14.32 -6.22
N ASP A 45 -17.58 14.10 -6.49
CA ASP A 45 -18.57 13.61 -5.52
C ASP A 45 -18.39 12.13 -5.07
N SER A 46 -17.53 11.36 -5.74
CA SER A 46 -17.30 9.94 -5.42
C SER A 46 -16.02 9.71 -4.62
N ASP A 47 -16.15 9.06 -3.47
CA ASP A 47 -15.05 8.59 -2.63
C ASP A 47 -14.53 7.21 -3.03
N ILE A 48 -15.14 6.56 -4.05
CA ILE A 48 -14.80 5.21 -4.51
C ILE A 48 -13.75 5.26 -5.62
N TRP A 49 -12.72 4.42 -5.48
CA TRP A 49 -11.59 4.30 -6.38
C TRP A 49 -11.29 2.83 -6.70
N TYR A 50 -11.26 2.49 -7.98
CA TYR A 50 -10.98 1.14 -8.45
C TYR A 50 -9.49 0.96 -8.74
N VAL A 51 -8.93 -0.17 -8.33
CA VAL A 51 -7.52 -0.52 -8.60
C VAL A 51 -7.41 -0.99 -10.04
N VAL A 52 -6.80 -0.20 -10.91
CA VAL A 52 -6.63 -0.50 -12.36
C VAL A 52 -5.31 -1.21 -12.63
N ALA A 53 -4.27 -0.88 -11.87
CA ALA A 53 -3.00 -1.56 -11.92
C ALA A 53 -2.31 -1.48 -10.57
N PHE A 54 -1.45 -2.45 -10.26
CA PHE A 54 -0.69 -2.46 -9.02
C PHE A 54 0.66 -3.15 -9.18
N GLN A 55 1.60 -2.80 -8.32
CA GLN A 55 2.83 -3.53 -8.07
C GLN A 55 3.05 -3.59 -6.56
N GLN A 56 3.17 -4.81 -6.03
CA GLN A 56 3.45 -5.00 -4.60
C GLN A 56 4.96 -4.89 -4.34
N PRO A 57 5.38 -4.12 -3.33
CA PRO A 57 6.77 -4.06 -2.92
C PRO A 57 7.18 -5.31 -2.16
N ASN A 58 8.44 -5.71 -2.27
CA ASN A 58 9.01 -6.80 -1.48
C ASN A 58 9.47 -6.26 -0.11
N LEU A 59 8.53 -6.14 0.83
CA LEU A 59 8.77 -5.61 2.18
C LEU A 59 8.29 -6.61 3.25
N PRO A 60 8.95 -6.64 4.42
CA PRO A 60 8.56 -7.53 5.52
C PRO A 60 7.37 -7.00 6.33
N TYR A 61 6.67 -5.97 5.85
CA TYR A 61 5.52 -5.34 6.47
C TYR A 61 4.51 -4.91 5.40
N ARG A 62 3.24 -4.86 5.78
CA ARG A 62 2.16 -4.43 4.88
C ARG A 62 2.19 -2.93 4.64
N THR A 63 1.72 -2.55 3.46
CA THR A 63 1.62 -1.17 2.97
C THR A 63 0.35 -1.06 2.13
N LEU A 64 -0.04 0.16 1.76
CA LEU A 64 -1.20 0.40 0.89
C LEU A 64 -1.12 -0.31 -0.47
N TYR A 65 0.06 -0.75 -0.89
CA TYR A 65 0.29 -1.48 -2.14
C TYR A 65 0.00 -2.98 -2.03
N HIS A 66 -0.16 -3.53 -0.81
CA HIS A 66 -0.47 -4.93 -0.60
C HIS A 66 -1.98 -5.18 -0.74
N VAL A 67 -2.38 -5.53 -1.94
CA VAL A 67 -3.78 -5.84 -2.30
C VAL A 67 -4.08 -7.35 -2.23
N PRO A 68 -5.36 -7.75 -2.14
CA PRO A 68 -5.78 -9.15 -2.23
C PRO A 68 -5.28 -9.82 -3.51
N GLN A 69 -4.94 -11.11 -3.43
CA GLN A 69 -4.30 -11.82 -4.55
C GLN A 69 -5.21 -11.97 -5.76
N ASP A 70 -6.51 -12.12 -5.52
CA ASP A 70 -7.55 -12.32 -6.52
C ASP A 70 -8.03 -11.01 -7.19
N ILE A 71 -7.57 -9.84 -6.73
CA ILE A 71 -7.92 -8.55 -7.34
C ILE A 71 -7.47 -8.45 -8.81
N ALA A 72 -6.45 -9.20 -9.19
CA ALA A 72 -5.93 -9.24 -10.56
C ALA A 72 -7.00 -9.68 -11.56
N SER A 73 -7.87 -10.62 -11.18
CA SER A 73 -8.96 -11.13 -12.01
C SER A 73 -10.35 -10.66 -11.58
N ASN A 74 -10.47 -10.01 -10.42
CA ASN A 74 -11.75 -9.64 -9.81
C ASN A 74 -11.78 -8.16 -9.38
N ARG A 75 -11.31 -7.23 -10.22
CA ARG A 75 -11.25 -5.80 -9.87
C ARG A 75 -12.58 -5.25 -9.35
N ASN A 76 -13.70 -5.68 -9.93
CA ASN A 76 -15.05 -5.22 -9.57
C ASN A 76 -15.45 -5.54 -8.12
N CYS A 77 -14.80 -6.50 -7.48
CA CYS A 77 -15.04 -6.89 -6.09
C CYS A 77 -14.39 -5.95 -5.07
N TYR A 78 -13.36 -5.22 -5.49
CA TYR A 78 -12.51 -4.44 -4.59
C TYR A 78 -12.49 -2.97 -4.98
N SER A 79 -12.52 -2.10 -3.99
CA SER A 79 -12.35 -0.66 -4.19
C SER A 79 -11.66 -0.04 -2.99
N TYR A 80 -10.90 1.02 -3.23
CA TYR A 80 -10.47 1.92 -2.19
C TYR A 80 -11.51 3.01 -1.98
N THR A 81 -11.74 3.37 -0.71
CA THR A 81 -12.44 4.58 -0.32
C THR A 81 -11.40 5.60 0.11
N LEU A 82 -11.34 6.76 -0.54
CA LEU A 82 -10.41 7.84 -0.19
C LEU A 82 -11.20 9.03 0.37
N ARG A 83 -10.89 9.46 1.59
CA ARG A 83 -11.56 10.57 2.26
C ARG A 83 -10.58 11.52 2.90
N THR A 84 -10.73 12.81 2.62
CA THR A 84 -9.91 13.86 3.23
C THR A 84 -10.53 14.31 4.55
N ARG A 85 -9.74 14.35 5.63
CA ARG A 85 -10.10 14.94 6.92
C ARG A 85 -8.90 15.68 7.51
N VAL A 86 -9.02 17.00 7.65
CA VAL A 86 -8.05 17.84 8.39
C VAL A 86 -6.59 17.58 7.96
N GLY A 87 -6.33 17.57 6.64
CA GLY A 87 -4.99 17.36 6.07
C GLY A 87 -4.49 15.91 6.07
N VAL A 88 -5.35 14.95 6.43
CA VAL A 88 -5.11 13.51 6.36
C VAL A 88 -6.05 12.90 5.33
N ILE A 89 -5.52 12.09 4.43
CA ILE A 89 -6.30 11.26 3.52
C ILE A 89 -6.40 9.88 4.13
N LEU A 90 -7.60 9.46 4.47
CA LEU A 90 -7.91 8.10 4.91
C LEU A 90 -8.16 7.24 3.66
N MET A 91 -7.38 6.18 3.51
CA MET A 91 -7.47 5.22 2.40
C MET A 91 -7.88 3.86 2.94
N GLU A 92 -9.06 3.38 2.57
CA GLU A 92 -9.65 2.15 3.08
C GLU A 92 -9.95 1.17 1.95
N LEU A 93 -9.34 -0.01 1.97
CA LEU A 93 -9.65 -1.07 1.01
C LEU A 93 -10.95 -1.77 1.43
N VAL A 94 -11.91 -1.90 0.53
CA VAL A 94 -13.25 -2.46 0.79
C VAL A 94 -13.55 -3.60 -0.17
N CYS A 95 -14.11 -4.71 0.33
CA CYS A 95 -14.83 -5.69 -0.50
C CYS A 95 -16.27 -5.24 -0.64
N ARG A 96 -16.72 -5.07 -1.89
CA ARG A 96 -18.04 -4.51 -2.18
C ARG A 96 -19.17 -5.48 -1.83
N ASP A 97 -18.97 -6.78 -2.02
CA ASP A 97 -19.99 -7.80 -1.73
C ASP A 97 -20.19 -8.02 -0.23
N ALA A 98 -19.12 -7.94 0.57
CA ALA A 98 -19.17 -8.13 2.02
C ALA A 98 -19.36 -6.83 2.80
N GLN A 99 -19.27 -5.66 2.14
CA GLN A 99 -19.24 -4.33 2.75
C GLN A 99 -18.27 -4.24 3.95
N ALA A 100 -17.18 -5.01 3.88
CA ALA A 100 -16.19 -5.11 4.94
C ALA A 100 -14.92 -4.35 4.54
N ALA A 101 -14.41 -3.55 5.47
CA ALA A 101 -13.10 -2.93 5.35
C ALA A 101 -12.00 -3.97 5.59
N TYR A 102 -11.04 -4.06 4.67
CA TYR A 102 -9.89 -4.95 4.75
C TYR A 102 -8.71 -4.34 5.46
N ASP A 103 -8.29 -3.16 5.00
CA ASP A 103 -7.08 -2.49 5.45
C ASP A 103 -7.29 -0.98 5.36
N THR A 104 -6.82 -0.25 6.37
CA THR A 104 -6.93 1.21 6.47
C THR A 104 -5.54 1.82 6.58
N PHE A 105 -5.27 2.83 5.76
CA PHE A 105 -4.00 3.56 5.75
C PHE A 105 -4.26 5.06 5.85
N ASP A 106 -3.45 5.74 6.67
CA ASP A 106 -3.47 7.19 6.78
C ASP A 106 -2.38 7.76 5.86
N ILE A 107 -2.71 8.73 5.01
CA ILE A 107 -1.74 9.46 4.19
C ILE A 107 -1.74 10.92 4.65
N PHE A 108 -0.62 11.35 5.21
CA PHE A 108 -0.43 12.70 5.74
C PHE A 108 0.13 13.62 4.67
N THR A 109 -0.49 14.79 4.50
CA THR A 109 0.07 15.85 3.66
C THR A 109 1.03 16.69 4.49
N ARG A 110 2.28 16.84 4.04
CA ARG A 110 3.31 17.67 4.68
C ARG A 110 3.24 19.12 4.18
N PRO A 111 3.73 20.11 4.95
CA PRO A 111 3.74 21.51 4.51
C PRO A 111 4.48 21.78 3.20
N ASN A 112 5.40 20.90 2.81
CA ASN A 112 6.13 20.99 1.56
C ASN A 112 5.45 20.24 0.39
N GLY A 113 4.18 19.85 0.55
CA GLY A 113 3.38 19.16 -0.47
C GLY A 113 3.66 17.66 -0.61
N MET A 114 4.56 17.09 0.20
CA MET A 114 4.84 15.65 0.16
C MET A 114 3.77 14.85 0.91
N TYR A 115 3.40 13.70 0.37
CA TYR A 115 2.52 12.74 1.03
C TYR A 115 3.34 11.70 1.79
N ILE A 116 2.95 11.38 3.02
CA ILE A 116 3.64 10.39 3.86
C ILE A 116 2.62 9.42 4.46
N VAL A 117 2.84 8.12 4.26
CA VAL A 117 2.02 7.08 4.89
C VAL A 117 2.28 7.01 6.39
N GLY A 118 1.19 6.93 7.15
CA GLY A 118 1.11 6.64 8.55
C GLY A 118 0.90 5.16 8.82
N SER A 119 1.61 4.63 9.81
CA SER A 119 1.30 3.31 10.36
C SER A 119 1.67 3.26 11.83
N LYS A 120 0.89 2.47 12.59
CA LYS A 120 1.13 2.21 14.01
C LYS A 120 2.06 1.01 14.14
N GLY A 121 3.36 1.21 13.93
CA GLY A 121 4.35 0.14 14.08
C GLY A 121 5.78 0.62 13.82
N SER A 122 6.71 0.24 14.69
CA SER A 122 8.11 0.68 14.65
C SER A 122 8.98 -0.23 13.77
N GLN A 123 8.89 -0.14 12.44
CA GLN A 123 9.96 -0.61 11.53
C GLN A 123 9.84 -0.23 10.04
N GLU A 124 9.01 0.75 9.66
CA GLU A 124 8.92 1.18 8.26
C GLU A 124 10.16 1.97 7.82
N VAL A 125 10.62 1.72 6.59
CA VAL A 125 11.75 2.46 6.03
C VAL A 125 11.27 3.87 5.69
N ARG A 126 11.99 4.89 6.19
CA ARG A 126 11.57 6.29 6.09
C ARG A 126 11.34 6.77 4.66
N ASP A 127 12.14 6.29 3.72
CA ASP A 127 12.05 6.61 2.29
C ASP A 127 10.76 6.04 1.66
N PHE A 128 10.40 4.80 2.00
CA PHE A 128 9.22 4.12 1.47
C PHE A 128 7.90 4.74 1.94
N ARG A 129 7.92 5.54 3.01
CA ARG A 129 6.72 6.22 3.49
C ARG A 129 6.30 7.37 2.57
N VAL A 130 7.20 7.88 1.75
CA VAL A 130 6.89 9.00 0.85
C VAL A 130 6.10 8.50 -0.35
N VAL A 131 4.90 9.04 -0.52
CA VAL A 131 4.02 8.74 -1.66
C VAL A 131 4.17 9.83 -2.70
N HIS A 132 4.54 9.42 -3.90
CA HIS A 132 4.60 10.27 -5.09
C HIS A 132 3.32 10.11 -5.89
N VAL A 133 2.69 11.23 -6.25
CA VAL A 133 1.37 11.26 -6.88
C VAL A 133 1.47 11.88 -8.26
N MET A 134 1.02 11.14 -9.28
CA MET A 134 0.94 11.64 -10.65
C MET A 134 -0.47 11.46 -11.18
N GLN A 135 -1.06 12.53 -11.68
CA GLN A 135 -2.32 12.44 -12.42
C GLN A 135 -2.07 11.85 -13.82
N LEU A 136 -2.72 10.72 -14.11
CA LEU A 136 -2.66 10.07 -15.42
C LEU A 136 -3.74 10.61 -16.36
N THR A 137 -4.96 10.74 -15.85
CA THR A 137 -6.13 11.33 -16.54
C THR A 137 -6.91 12.20 -15.55
N GLN A 138 -8.01 12.80 -15.98
CA GLN A 138 -8.91 13.54 -15.07
C GLN A 138 -9.43 12.65 -13.92
N THR A 139 -9.57 11.34 -14.13
CA THR A 139 -10.17 10.40 -13.18
C THR A 139 -9.18 9.36 -12.63
N SER A 140 -7.96 9.31 -13.16
CA SER A 140 -6.96 8.29 -12.82
C SER A 140 -5.71 8.90 -12.23
N VAL A 141 -5.24 8.31 -11.13
CA VAL A 141 -4.02 8.71 -10.42
C VAL A 141 -3.08 7.54 -10.26
N LEU A 142 -1.79 7.84 -10.28
CA LEU A 142 -0.68 6.94 -10.03
C LEU A 142 -0.06 7.32 -8.69
N LEU A 143 -0.05 6.38 -7.74
CA LEU A 143 0.66 6.47 -6.48
C LEU A 143 1.88 5.56 -6.55
N ILE A 144 3.07 6.09 -6.24
CA ILE A 144 4.30 5.30 -6.17
C ILE A 144 5.05 5.63 -4.88
N SER A 145 5.52 4.60 -4.20
CA SER A 145 6.47 4.72 -3.09
C SER A 145 7.68 3.85 -3.36
N CYS A 146 8.85 4.31 -2.93
CA CYS A 146 10.13 3.78 -3.37
C CYS A 146 11.09 3.67 -2.19
N SER A 147 11.85 2.58 -2.11
CA SER A 147 13.02 2.48 -1.23
C SER A 147 14.23 2.07 -2.03
N ALA A 148 15.20 2.99 -2.13
CA ALA A 148 16.50 2.68 -2.73
C ALA A 148 17.27 1.70 -1.84
N LYS A 149 17.12 1.81 -0.51
CA LYS A 149 17.78 0.94 0.46
C LYS A 149 17.37 -0.53 0.31
N MET A 150 16.08 -0.77 0.11
CA MET A 150 15.52 -2.13 -0.05
C MET A 150 15.42 -2.56 -1.52
N ASN A 151 15.83 -1.69 -2.46
CA ASN A 151 15.65 -1.86 -3.90
C ASN A 151 14.25 -2.35 -4.29
N THR A 152 13.21 -1.68 -3.76
CA THR A 152 11.83 -2.06 -4.01
C THR A 152 10.93 -0.83 -4.15
N TYR A 153 9.83 -0.99 -4.88
CA TYR A 153 8.82 0.04 -5.06
C TYR A 153 7.42 -0.58 -4.99
N GLY A 154 6.48 0.21 -4.52
CA GLY A 154 5.06 -0.07 -4.60
C GLY A 154 4.42 0.88 -5.60
N MET A 155 3.50 0.36 -6.40
CA MET A 155 2.73 1.14 -7.37
C MET A 155 1.24 0.82 -7.23
N LEU A 156 0.40 1.86 -7.27
CA LEU A 156 -1.04 1.74 -7.43
C LEU A 156 -1.51 2.72 -8.49
N VAL A 157 -2.33 2.24 -9.42
CA VAL A 157 -3.13 3.08 -10.30
C VAL A 157 -4.58 2.96 -9.87
N LEU A 158 -5.14 4.09 -9.46
CA LEU A 158 -6.52 4.20 -9.01
C LEU A 158 -7.32 4.97 -10.06
N ASN A 159 -8.52 4.50 -10.38
CA ASN A 159 -9.46 5.20 -11.26
C ASN A 159 -10.82 5.33 -10.58
N ARG A 160 -11.44 6.50 -10.68
CA ARG A 160 -12.76 6.77 -10.06
C ARG A 160 -13.92 6.26 -10.89
N GLU A 161 -13.74 6.21 -12.20
CA GLU A 161 -14.79 5.70 -13.07
C GLU A 161 -15.00 4.22 -12.77
N PRO A 162 -16.27 3.75 -12.76
CA PRO A 162 -16.60 2.35 -12.65
C PRO A 162 -15.74 1.51 -13.60
N PRO A 163 -15.34 0.30 -13.18
CA PRO A 163 -14.47 -0.56 -13.95
C PRO A 163 -15.23 -1.06 -15.19
N THR A 164 -15.26 -0.27 -16.25
CA THR A 164 -15.59 -0.77 -17.58
C THR A 164 -14.53 -1.79 -17.98
N ALA A 165 -14.88 -2.70 -18.90
CA ALA A 165 -13.91 -3.60 -19.50
C ALA A 165 -12.91 -2.80 -20.37
N LYS A 166 -12.03 -2.03 -19.72
CA LYS A 166 -10.92 -1.34 -20.37
C LYS A 166 -9.91 -2.41 -20.76
N ASP A 167 -9.56 -2.43 -22.03
CA ASP A 167 -8.53 -3.28 -22.61
C ASP A 167 -7.19 -3.04 -21.89
N THR A 168 -6.52 -4.12 -21.47
CA THR A 168 -5.21 -4.11 -20.81
C THR A 168 -4.19 -3.27 -21.59
N HIS A 169 -4.22 -3.33 -22.93
CA HIS A 169 -3.32 -2.54 -23.76
C HIS A 169 -3.58 -1.03 -23.64
N GLN A 170 -4.83 -0.61 -23.47
CA GLN A 170 -5.15 0.81 -23.25
C GLN A 170 -4.64 1.30 -21.89
N VAL A 171 -4.70 0.46 -20.86
CA VAL A 171 -4.17 0.78 -19.53
C VAL A 171 -2.65 0.96 -19.58
N HIS A 172 -1.93 0.04 -20.24
CA HIS A 172 -0.49 0.18 -20.44
C HIS A 172 -0.16 1.48 -21.18
N LYS A 173 -0.82 1.74 -22.31
CA LYS A 173 -0.60 2.96 -23.09
C LYS A 173 -0.86 4.23 -22.28
N MET A 174 -1.91 4.26 -21.45
CA MET A 174 -2.23 5.39 -20.57
C MET A 174 -1.09 5.65 -19.58
N ILE A 175 -0.62 4.61 -18.87
CA ILE A 175 0.45 4.72 -17.87
C ILE A 175 1.77 5.14 -18.55
N GLU A 176 2.16 4.43 -19.61
CA GLU A 176 3.41 4.64 -20.32
C GLU A 176 3.49 6.03 -20.96
N SER A 177 2.37 6.59 -21.44
CA SER A 177 2.34 7.91 -22.08
C SER A 177 2.72 9.08 -21.16
N LYS A 178 2.54 8.91 -19.84
CA LYS A 178 2.84 9.94 -18.84
C LYS A 178 4.21 9.77 -18.20
N LEU A 179 4.78 8.57 -18.28
CA LEU A 179 6.07 8.26 -17.72
C LEU A 179 7.17 8.58 -18.72
N PRO A 180 8.18 9.41 -18.37
CA PRO A 180 9.31 9.63 -19.26
C PRO A 180 10.05 8.33 -19.53
N TYR A 181 10.58 8.20 -20.74
CA TYR A 181 11.64 7.24 -21.00
C TYR A 181 12.84 7.52 -20.07
N PRO A 182 13.46 6.50 -19.44
CA PRO A 182 13.20 5.05 -19.56
C PRO A 182 12.26 4.46 -18.48
N LEU A 183 11.65 5.28 -17.61
CA LEU A 183 10.94 4.81 -16.40
C LEU A 183 9.89 3.75 -16.66
N TYR A 184 9.10 3.90 -17.72
CA TYR A 184 8.04 2.94 -18.02
C TYR A 184 8.57 1.54 -18.36
N ARG A 185 9.83 1.42 -18.84
CA ARG A 185 10.48 0.11 -19.10
C ARG A 185 10.94 -0.59 -17.83
N TRP A 186 11.12 0.17 -16.75
CA TRP A 186 11.59 -0.37 -15.46
C TRP A 186 10.43 -0.71 -14.53
N LEU A 187 9.22 -0.29 -14.88
CA LEU A 187 8.02 -0.65 -14.15
C LEU A 187 7.52 -2.00 -14.62
N ASN A 188 7.38 -2.90 -13.66
CA ASN A 188 6.70 -4.18 -13.78
C ASN A 188 5.47 -4.09 -12.88
N TYR A 189 4.28 -4.13 -13.47
CA TYR A 189 3.02 -4.00 -12.76
C TYR A 189 1.97 -4.91 -13.37
N THR A 190 1.02 -5.33 -12.54
CA THR A 190 -0.13 -6.11 -12.97
C THR A 190 -1.29 -5.18 -13.27
N VAL A 191 -1.85 -5.27 -14.48
CA VAL A 191 -3.13 -4.64 -14.83
C VAL A 191 -4.25 -5.57 -14.38
N THR A 192 -5.26 -5.02 -13.73
CA THR A 192 -6.40 -5.78 -13.21
C THR A 192 -7.50 -5.90 -14.26
N SER A 193 -8.18 -7.04 -14.28
CA SER A 193 -9.34 -7.31 -15.14
C SER A 193 -10.63 -7.44 -14.33
N VAL A 194 -11.76 -7.39 -15.04
CA VAL A 194 -13.10 -7.61 -14.48
C VAL A 194 -13.39 -9.11 -14.48
N SER A 195 -14.07 -9.62 -13.45
CA SER A 195 -14.53 -11.01 -13.43
C SER A 195 -15.42 -11.31 -14.65
N VAL A 196 -15.13 -12.38 -15.38
CA VAL A 196 -15.99 -12.83 -16.49
C VAL A 196 -17.24 -13.51 -15.91
N ASP A 197 -18.43 -13.16 -16.42
CA ASP A 197 -19.72 -13.71 -15.97
C ASP A 197 -19.69 -15.25 -15.93
N GLY A 198 -19.84 -15.81 -14.73
CA GLY A 198 -20.05 -17.26 -14.52
C GLY A 198 -19.19 -17.93 -13.44
N GLU A 199 -17.98 -17.44 -13.13
CA GLU A 199 -17.02 -18.25 -12.35
C GLU A 199 -16.47 -17.64 -11.03
N ALA A 200 -16.78 -16.40 -10.66
CA ALA A 200 -16.36 -15.88 -9.36
C ALA A 200 -17.39 -14.92 -8.75
N ARG A 201 -18.30 -15.44 -7.91
CA ARG A 201 -18.88 -14.61 -6.84
C ARG A 201 -17.69 -14.06 -6.05
N CYS A 202 -17.65 -12.76 -5.73
CA CYS A 202 -16.53 -12.17 -5.00
C CYS A 202 -16.27 -12.98 -3.73
N SER A 203 -15.25 -13.85 -3.76
CA SER A 203 -14.94 -14.74 -2.64
C SER A 203 -14.04 -13.97 -1.70
N CYS A 204 -14.66 -13.04 -0.97
CA CYS A 204 -14.03 -12.29 0.12
C CYS A 204 -13.66 -13.19 1.32
N ILE A 205 -13.87 -14.51 1.18
CA ILE A 205 -13.72 -15.56 2.18
C ILE A 205 -12.37 -16.27 1.94
N ASN A 206 -11.48 -16.20 2.93
CA ASN A 206 -10.26 -17.01 3.12
C ASN A 206 -8.92 -16.60 2.47
N HIS A 207 -8.72 -15.41 1.91
CA HIS A 207 -7.34 -14.89 1.67
C HIS A 207 -6.64 -14.40 2.95
N PHE A 208 -7.07 -14.91 4.11
CA PHE A 208 -6.37 -14.86 5.38
C PHE A 208 -5.24 -15.89 5.41
N VAL A 209 -4.18 -15.61 4.69
CA VAL A 209 -2.87 -15.72 5.35
C VAL A 209 -2.66 -14.28 5.82
N LYS A 210 -3.16 -13.89 7.00
CA LYS A 210 -2.31 -13.86 8.20
C LYS A 210 -0.91 -14.36 7.88
N SER A 211 -0.16 -13.64 7.03
CA SER A 211 1.27 -13.59 7.24
C SER A 211 1.36 -13.18 8.69
N LEU A 212 1.96 -14.04 9.48
CA LEU A 212 2.26 -13.76 10.86
C LEU A 212 2.97 -12.41 10.90
N ASP A 213 2.21 -11.33 11.09
CA ASP A 213 2.66 -10.09 11.73
C ASP A 213 2.86 -10.43 13.22
N TYR A 214 3.74 -11.41 13.45
CA TYR A 214 4.46 -11.58 14.67
C TYR A 214 5.83 -11.01 14.37
N PRO A 215 6.01 -9.72 14.69
CA PRO A 215 6.82 -9.51 15.87
C PRO A 215 6.34 -8.42 16.81
N HIS A 216 5.11 -7.89 16.79
CA HIS A 216 4.80 -6.69 17.60
C HIS A 216 3.48 -6.72 18.38
N ASP A 217 3.26 -7.77 19.18
CA ASP A 217 2.36 -7.64 20.33
C ASP A 217 2.91 -8.33 21.59
N LYS A 218 4.16 -7.99 21.95
CA LYS A 218 4.79 -8.39 23.23
C LYS A 218 3.93 -8.02 24.44
N ARG A 219 3.04 -7.02 24.33
CA ARG A 219 2.11 -6.62 25.39
C ARG A 219 1.00 -7.64 25.63
N LYS A 220 0.38 -8.21 24.58
CA LYS A 220 -0.63 -9.25 24.74
C LYS A 220 -0.05 -10.55 25.28
N GLY A 221 1.14 -10.94 24.80
CA GLY A 221 1.87 -12.08 25.34
C GLY A 221 2.25 -11.90 26.82
N PHE A 222 2.74 -10.70 27.18
CA PHE A 222 3.07 -10.38 28.56
C PHE A 222 1.85 -10.41 29.49
N VAL A 223 0.70 -9.87 29.04
CA VAL A 223 -0.56 -9.90 29.81
C VAL A 223 -1.06 -11.33 30.01
N LEU A 224 -0.98 -12.19 29.00
CA LEU A 224 -1.39 -13.59 29.12
C LEU A 224 -0.47 -14.37 30.08
N ILE A 225 0.84 -14.17 29.99
CA ILE A 225 1.83 -14.80 30.88
C ILE A 225 1.68 -14.29 32.31
N THR A 226 1.46 -12.99 32.52
CA THR A 226 1.23 -12.43 33.86
C THR A 226 -0.09 -12.91 34.47
N LEU A 227 -1.16 -13.05 33.68
CA LEU A 227 -2.42 -13.65 34.15
C LEU A 227 -2.26 -15.12 34.54
N LEU A 228 -1.54 -15.91 33.73
CA LEU A 228 -1.23 -17.31 34.05
C LEU A 228 -0.39 -17.45 35.33
N ALA A 229 0.63 -16.60 35.47
CA ALA A 229 1.48 -16.58 36.67
C ALA A 229 0.69 -16.17 37.92
N ALA A 230 -0.18 -15.16 37.81
CA ALA A 230 -1.04 -14.73 38.91
C ALA A 230 -2.05 -15.83 39.31
N ALA A 231 -2.65 -16.52 38.34
CA ALA A 231 -3.55 -17.64 38.61
C ALA A 231 -2.84 -18.82 39.29
N MET A 232 -1.63 -19.16 38.85
CA MET A 232 -0.78 -20.20 39.46
C MET A 232 -0.40 -19.85 40.89
N LEU A 233 0.00 -18.59 41.16
CA LEU A 233 0.33 -18.12 42.51
C LEU A 233 -0.89 -18.16 43.44
N LEU A 234 -2.06 -17.72 42.96
CA LEU A 234 -3.31 -17.80 43.73
C LEU A 234 -3.72 -19.25 44.00
N GLY A 235 -3.52 -20.15 43.04
CA GLY A 235 -3.71 -21.60 43.21
C GLY A 235 -2.80 -22.19 44.28
N LEU A 236 -1.51 -21.89 44.23
CA LEU A 236 -0.51 -22.33 45.22
C LEU A 236 -0.81 -21.81 46.62
N VAL A 237 -1.16 -20.53 46.77
CA VAL A 237 -1.56 -19.95 48.06
C VAL A 237 -2.81 -20.64 48.61
N LYS A 238 -3.78 -20.97 47.76
CA LYS A 238 -5.01 -21.66 48.18
C LYS A 238 -4.71 -23.09 48.65
N VAL A 239 -3.81 -23.80 47.99
CA VAL A 239 -3.38 -25.16 48.38
C VAL A 239 -2.58 -25.12 49.67
N LEU A 240 -1.60 -24.21 49.79
CA LEU A 240 -0.79 -24.03 51.01
C LEU A 240 -1.66 -23.65 52.21
N LYS A 241 -2.61 -22.72 52.03
CA LYS A 241 -3.58 -22.35 53.07
C LYS A 241 -4.43 -23.55 53.52
N ARG A 242 -4.81 -24.44 52.60
CA ARG A 242 -5.58 -25.66 52.91
C ARG A 242 -4.76 -26.70 53.67
N PHE A 243 -3.46 -26.81 53.40
CA PHE A 243 -2.55 -27.70 54.14
C PHE A 243 -2.19 -27.16 55.53
N TRP A 244 -2.11 -25.83 55.69
CA TRP A 244 -1.72 -25.21 56.96
C TRP A 244 -2.88 -25.03 57.94
N LEU A 245 -4.12 -24.85 57.45
CA LEU A 245 -5.32 -24.67 58.29
C LEU A 245 -6.09 -25.98 58.59
N ASN A 246 -5.64 -27.13 58.06
CA ASN A 246 -6.18 -28.46 58.40
C ASN A 246 -5.30 -29.21 59.42
N LYS A 247 -4.56 -28.48 60.26
CA LYS A 247 -3.98 -28.99 61.50
C LYS A 247 -4.70 -28.40 62.69
#